data_AF-A0A3N0V8I4-F1
#
_entry.id   AF-A0A3N0V8I4-F1
#
_cell.length_a   1.000
_cell.length_b   1.000
_cell.length_c   1.000
_cell.angle_alpha   90.00
_cell.angle_beta   90.00
_cell.angle_gamma   90.00
#
_symmetry.space_group_name_H-M   'P 1'
#
loop_
_entity.id
_entity.type
_entity.pdbx_description
1 polymer ?
#
loop_
_entity_poly.entity_id
_entity_poly.type
_entity_poly.pdbx_seq_one_letter_code
_entity_poly.pdbx_strand_id
1 'polypeptide(L)'
;MRVRARFLLLAALPLLLAWGSDPSTQARREVRNFILETLRKQEGATWERVGQYLAWSYEFDRSGCELRVSRRADLSDQFQQSIPLAEAQPVGGEGSELLFQCRGQRPCIEYRVANRQRSDTGLQPRGRLLVMDPDDLRPLQNAFAELHQLCRDPYAPQWRAPPESAERFVKPE
;
A
#
# COMPACT_ATOMS: atom_id res chain seq x y z
N MET A 1 -17.46 -40.47 -42.04
CA MET A 1 -17.21 -40.47 -40.57
C MET A 1 -16.32 -39.28 -40.20
N ARG A 2 -16.88 -38.34 -39.41
CA ARG A 2 -16.28 -37.62 -38.27
C ARG A 2 -14.80 -37.17 -38.31
N VAL A 3 -14.48 -36.04 -38.96
CA VAL A 3 -13.27 -35.24 -38.60
C VAL A 3 -13.52 -33.73 -38.79
N ARG A 4 -14.44 -33.10 -38.04
CA ARG A 4 -14.54 -31.61 -38.04
C ARG A 4 -14.88 -30.95 -36.70
N ALA A 5 -15.27 -31.72 -35.67
CA ALA A 5 -15.75 -31.14 -34.40
C ALA A 5 -14.65 -30.82 -33.37
N ARG A 6 -13.41 -31.30 -33.53
CA ARG A 6 -12.35 -31.15 -32.50
C ARG A 6 -11.55 -29.85 -32.57
N PHE A 7 -11.54 -29.15 -33.70
CA PHE A 7 -10.73 -27.92 -33.85
C PHE A 7 -11.47 -26.63 -33.45
N LEU A 8 -12.80 -26.66 -33.32
CA LEU A 8 -13.58 -25.49 -32.90
C LEU A 8 -13.58 -25.26 -31.38
N LEU A 9 -13.17 -26.24 -30.56
CA LEU A 9 -13.13 -26.12 -29.10
C LEU A 9 -11.83 -25.48 -28.57
N LEU A 10 -10.75 -25.45 -29.35
CA LEU A 10 -9.46 -24.90 -28.93
C LEU A 10 -9.33 -23.39 -29.20
N ALA A 11 -10.18 -22.81 -30.05
CA ALA A 11 -10.20 -21.37 -30.33
C ALA A 11 -11.03 -20.56 -29.32
N ALA A 12 -11.85 -21.22 -28.49
CA ALA A 12 -12.67 -20.55 -27.47
C ALA A 12 -11.95 -20.33 -26.12
N LEU A 13 -10.86 -21.07 -25.86
CA LEU A 13 -10.11 -20.97 -24.61
C LEU A 13 -9.37 -19.63 -24.40
N PRO A 14 -8.76 -18.98 -25.43
CA PRO A 14 -8.09 -17.70 -25.22
C PRO A 14 -9.05 -16.51 -25.11
N LEU A 15 -10.30 -16.64 -25.57
CA LEU A 15 -11.32 -15.59 -25.48
C LEU A 15 -11.98 -15.51 -24.09
N LEU A 16 -12.03 -16.63 -23.35
CA LEU A 16 -12.51 -16.64 -21.96
C LEU A 16 -11.49 -16.10 -20.94
N LEU A 17 -10.21 -15.97 -21.32
CA LEU A 17 -9.17 -15.37 -20.47
C LEU A 17 -9.10 -13.84 -20.61
N ALA A 18 -9.75 -13.25 -21.61
CA ALA A 18 -9.76 -11.80 -21.86
C ALA A 18 -10.85 -11.05 -21.07
N TRP A 19 -11.85 -11.75 -20.54
CA TRP A 19 -12.91 -11.18 -19.68
C TRP A 19 -12.68 -11.54 -18.21
N GLY A 20 -11.55 -11.11 -17.64
CA GLY A 20 -11.19 -11.50 -16.27
C GLY A 20 -10.50 -10.44 -15.44
N SER A 21 -10.27 -9.23 -15.95
CA SER A 21 -9.82 -8.13 -15.11
C SER A 21 -11.04 -7.47 -14.46
N ASP A 22 -11.42 -7.99 -13.29
CA ASP A 22 -12.39 -7.37 -12.41
C ASP A 22 -12.00 -5.87 -12.21
N PRO A 23 -12.91 -4.90 -12.44
CA PRO A 23 -12.63 -3.47 -12.28
C PRO A 23 -12.00 -3.11 -10.93
N SER A 24 -12.38 -3.84 -9.87
CA SER A 24 -11.79 -3.71 -8.53
C SER A 24 -10.30 -4.05 -8.49
N THR A 25 -9.86 -4.97 -9.34
CA THR A 25 -8.46 -5.38 -9.47
C THR A 25 -7.65 -4.35 -10.26
N GLN A 26 -8.27 -3.68 -11.22
CA GLN A 26 -7.64 -2.57 -11.94
C GLN A 26 -7.49 -1.34 -11.02
N ALA A 27 -8.54 -0.92 -10.32
CA ALA A 27 -8.48 0.20 -9.38
C ALA A 27 -7.41 -0.03 -8.30
N ARG A 28 -7.37 -1.23 -7.68
CA ARG A 28 -6.31 -1.58 -6.70
C ARG A 28 -4.92 -1.46 -7.30
N ARG A 29 -4.73 -1.88 -8.56
CA ARG A 29 -3.44 -1.81 -9.24
C ARG A 29 -3.01 -0.36 -9.48
N GLU A 30 -3.92 0.50 -9.91
CA GLU A 30 -3.64 1.92 -10.17
C GLU A 30 -3.26 2.65 -8.88
N VAL A 31 -4.05 2.51 -7.82
CA VAL A 31 -3.77 3.12 -6.51
C VAL A 31 -2.43 2.62 -5.95
N ARG A 32 -2.17 1.31 -6.05
CA ARG A 32 -0.89 0.71 -5.64
C ARG A 32 0.30 1.29 -6.40
N ASN A 33 0.18 1.43 -7.72
CA ASN A 33 1.25 1.95 -8.55
C ASN A 33 1.55 3.41 -8.18
N PHE A 34 0.51 4.22 -7.97
CA PHE A 34 0.68 5.59 -7.47
C PHE A 34 1.44 5.63 -6.14
N ILE A 35 1.04 4.81 -5.16
CA ILE A 35 1.73 4.75 -3.86
C ILE A 35 3.21 4.39 -4.05
N LEU A 36 3.51 3.35 -4.84
CA LEU A 36 4.89 2.91 -5.06
C LEU A 36 5.72 3.96 -5.82
N GLU A 37 5.14 4.62 -6.83
CA GLU A 37 5.81 5.67 -7.58
C GLU A 37 6.15 6.86 -6.69
N THR A 38 5.20 7.30 -5.84
CA THR A 38 5.42 8.39 -4.89
C THR A 38 6.47 8.01 -3.85
N LEU A 39 6.41 6.81 -3.27
CA LEU A 39 7.41 6.35 -2.29
C LEU A 39 8.80 6.15 -2.92
N ARG A 40 8.89 5.62 -4.15
CA ARG A 40 10.16 5.43 -4.85
C ARG A 40 10.78 6.71 -5.38
N LYS A 41 9.98 7.72 -5.75
CA LYS A 41 10.49 9.06 -6.04
C LYS A 41 11.31 9.59 -4.86
N GLN A 42 10.89 9.24 -3.65
CA GLN A 42 11.61 9.60 -2.43
C GLN A 42 12.88 8.75 -2.21
N GLU A 43 13.00 7.55 -2.80
CA GLU A 43 14.18 6.63 -2.74
C GLU A 43 15.48 7.19 -3.37
N GLY A 44 15.40 8.21 -4.23
CA GLY A 44 16.57 8.69 -5.00
C GLY A 44 17.29 9.93 -4.47
N ALA A 45 16.61 10.86 -3.80
CA ALA A 45 17.14 12.22 -3.56
C ALA A 45 17.71 12.47 -2.15
N THR A 46 17.32 11.67 -1.15
CA THR A 46 17.55 12.00 0.28
C THR A 46 18.29 10.91 1.05
N TRP A 47 18.61 9.78 0.41
CA TRP A 47 19.12 8.56 1.06
C TRP A 47 20.61 8.58 1.39
N GLU A 48 21.40 9.43 0.72
CA GLU A 48 22.82 9.60 1.00
C GLU A 48 23.10 10.47 2.26
N ARG A 49 22.08 11.08 2.86
CA ARG A 49 22.28 12.24 3.76
C ARG A 49 22.51 11.93 5.25
N VAL A 50 22.40 10.67 5.69
CA VAL A 50 22.51 10.33 7.13
C VAL A 50 23.60 9.30 7.42
N GLY A 51 24.77 9.40 6.78
CA GLY A 51 26.05 8.75 7.20
C GLY A 51 26.07 7.22 7.37
N GLN A 52 24.95 6.55 7.19
CA GLN A 52 24.70 5.13 7.28
C GLN A 52 23.72 4.84 6.14
N TYR A 53 24.12 4.03 5.16
CA TYR A 53 23.21 3.64 4.08
C TYR A 53 22.06 2.83 4.69
N LEU A 54 20.88 3.44 4.71
CA LEU A 54 19.64 2.80 5.12
C LEU A 54 18.87 2.48 3.84
N ALA A 55 18.82 1.21 3.44
CA ALA A 55 18.02 0.80 2.30
C ALA A 55 16.59 0.54 2.75
N TRP A 56 15.63 1.28 2.20
CA TRP A 56 14.21 1.00 2.36
C TRP A 56 13.65 0.39 1.10
N SER A 57 12.65 -0.47 1.27
CA SER A 57 11.93 -1.03 0.16
C SER A 57 10.46 -1.19 0.53
N TYR A 58 9.61 -0.80 -0.41
CA TYR A 58 8.17 -0.95 -0.32
C TYR A 58 7.70 -1.95 -1.36
N GLU A 59 7.00 -2.98 -0.93
CA GLU A 59 6.46 -4.01 -1.81
C GLU A 59 5.04 -4.35 -1.39
N PHE A 60 4.17 -4.55 -2.38
CA PHE A 60 2.86 -5.12 -2.14
C PHE A 60 2.86 -6.60 -2.48
N ASP A 61 2.09 -7.37 -1.73
CA ASP A 61 1.84 -8.76 -2.08
C ASP A 61 1.06 -8.90 -3.41
N ARG A 62 0.83 -10.14 -3.84
CA ARG A 62 0.11 -10.42 -5.09
C ARG A 62 -1.33 -9.94 -5.07
N SER A 63 -1.98 -9.90 -3.90
CA SER A 63 -3.35 -9.39 -3.76
C SER A 63 -3.42 -7.86 -3.81
N GLY A 64 -2.30 -7.18 -3.55
CA GLY A 64 -2.23 -5.73 -3.44
C GLY A 64 -2.79 -5.20 -2.11
N CYS A 65 -3.05 -6.07 -1.14
CA CYS A 65 -3.70 -5.73 0.12
C CYS A 65 -2.82 -5.92 1.35
N GLU A 66 -1.56 -6.33 1.16
CA GLU A 66 -0.53 -6.30 2.19
C GLU A 66 0.64 -5.44 1.70
N LEU A 67 0.97 -4.39 2.45
CA LEU A 67 2.19 -3.60 2.23
C LEU A 67 3.30 -4.15 3.12
N ARG A 68 4.41 -4.54 2.50
CA ARG A 68 5.67 -4.89 3.16
C ARG A 68 6.62 -3.71 3.07
N VAL A 69 7.08 -3.29 4.24
CA VAL A 69 8.11 -2.27 4.41
C VAL A 69 9.33 -2.96 4.96
N SER A 70 10.45 -2.92 4.23
CA SER A 70 11.75 -3.34 4.79
C SER A 70 12.66 -2.13 4.91
N ARG A 71 13.44 -2.11 5.97
CA ARG A 71 14.51 -1.14 6.24
C ARG A 71 15.74 -1.93 6.63
N ARG A 72 16.87 -1.63 6.01
CA ARG A 72 18.13 -2.29 6.32
C ARG A 72 19.21 -1.23 6.48
N ALA A 73 19.86 -1.21 7.64
CA ALA A 73 21.14 -0.53 7.79
C ALA A 73 22.26 -1.41 7.25
N ASP A 74 23.23 -0.82 6.56
CA ASP A 74 24.34 -1.51 5.88
C ASP A 74 25.13 -2.51 6.75
N LEU A 75 25.06 -2.41 8.08
CA LEU A 75 25.91 -3.17 8.98
C LEU A 75 25.23 -4.22 9.88
N SER A 76 23.91 -4.29 10.02
CA SER A 76 23.28 -5.43 10.73
C SER A 76 21.77 -5.41 10.86
N ASP A 77 21.19 -4.22 10.99
CA ASP A 77 19.84 -4.10 11.52
C ASP A 77 18.83 -4.06 10.39
N GLN A 78 18.00 -5.09 10.35
CA GLN A 78 16.89 -5.22 9.44
C GLN A 78 15.59 -5.09 10.22
N PHE A 79 14.77 -4.13 9.83
CA PHE A 79 13.39 -4.03 10.27
C PHE A 79 12.47 -4.37 9.10
N GLN A 80 11.50 -5.24 9.31
CA GLN A 80 10.42 -5.51 8.37
C GLN A 80 9.09 -5.27 9.06
N GLN A 81 8.12 -4.77 8.31
CA GLN A 81 6.75 -4.59 8.77
C GLN A 81 5.79 -4.93 7.64
N SER A 82 4.78 -5.73 7.96
CA SER A 82 3.70 -6.11 7.05
C SER A 82 2.40 -5.47 7.54
N ILE A 83 1.81 -4.62 6.71
CA ILE A 83 0.59 -3.88 7.02
C ILE A 83 -0.55 -4.48 6.20
N PRO A 84 -1.49 -5.24 6.82
CA PRO A 84 -2.66 -5.75 6.13
C PRO A 84 -3.68 -4.62 5.93
N LEU A 85 -3.79 -4.10 4.71
CA LEU A 85 -4.57 -2.91 4.41
C LEU A 85 -6.08 -3.13 4.49
N ALA A 86 -6.58 -4.37 4.53
CA ALA A 86 -7.99 -4.63 4.84
C ALA A 86 -8.32 -4.41 6.33
N GLU A 87 -7.30 -4.49 7.20
CA GLU A 87 -7.45 -4.47 8.66
C GLU A 87 -6.81 -3.23 9.30
N ALA A 88 -5.83 -2.61 8.64
CA ALA A 88 -5.19 -1.38 9.06
C ALA A 88 -5.57 -0.22 8.14
N GLN A 89 -5.95 0.91 8.72
CA GLN A 89 -6.30 2.13 7.99
C GLN A 89 -5.29 3.24 8.29
N PRO A 90 -5.00 4.14 7.33
CA PRO A 90 -4.22 5.33 7.62
C PRO A 90 -5.04 6.30 8.48
N VAL A 91 -4.48 6.76 9.60
CA VAL A 91 -5.17 7.64 10.57
C VAL A 91 -4.64 9.08 10.60
N GLY A 92 -3.58 9.34 9.85
CA GLY A 92 -2.96 10.67 9.77
C GLY A 92 -1.49 10.56 9.41
N GLY A 93 -0.85 11.72 9.28
CA GLY A 93 0.59 11.82 9.23
C GLY A 93 1.07 13.07 9.94
N GLU A 94 2.21 12.98 10.62
CA GLU A 94 2.85 14.10 11.30
C GLU A 94 4.34 14.11 10.94
N GLY A 95 4.85 15.29 10.58
CA GLY A 95 6.23 15.46 10.14
C GLY A 95 6.55 14.66 8.87
N SER A 96 7.25 13.55 9.04
CA SER A 96 7.69 12.65 7.96
C SER A 96 7.16 11.23 8.15
N GLU A 97 6.07 11.04 8.91
CA GLU A 97 5.50 9.72 9.18
C GLU A 97 4.02 9.67 8.83
N LEU A 98 3.60 8.66 8.08
CA LEU A 98 2.22 8.24 7.91
C LEU A 98 1.92 7.13 8.92
N LEU A 99 0.84 7.29 9.69
CA LEU A 99 0.44 6.38 10.76
C LEU A 99 -0.67 5.45 10.31
N PHE A 100 -0.48 4.15 10.56
CA PHE A 100 -1.48 3.11 10.35
C PHE A 100 -1.99 2.61 11.70
N GLN A 101 -3.30 2.37 11.78
CA GLN A 101 -3.93 1.78 12.96
C GLN A 101 -4.81 0.60 12.56
N CYS A 102 -4.63 -0.52 13.27
CA CYS A 102 -5.49 -1.68 13.16
C CYS A 102 -6.92 -1.38 13.60
N ARG A 103 -7.89 -1.98 12.93
CA ARG A 103 -9.30 -1.82 13.24
C ARG A 103 -9.62 -2.51 14.58
N GLY A 104 -10.12 -1.72 15.53
CA GLY A 104 -10.36 -2.19 16.90
C GLY A 104 -9.07 -2.23 17.73
N GLN A 105 -9.10 -2.99 18.82
CA GLN A 105 -7.96 -3.11 19.76
C GLN A 105 -7.06 -4.33 19.48
N ARG A 106 -7.26 -5.04 18.37
CA ARG A 106 -6.48 -6.24 18.03
C ARG A 106 -5.25 -5.88 17.20
N PRO A 107 -4.04 -6.31 17.60
CA PRO A 107 -2.83 -6.06 16.83
C PRO A 107 -2.84 -6.90 15.54
N CYS A 108 -2.59 -6.26 14.41
CA CYS A 108 -2.69 -6.84 13.07
C CYS A 108 -1.44 -6.58 12.21
N ILE A 109 -0.59 -5.63 12.59
CA ILE A 109 0.61 -5.28 11.84
C ILE A 109 1.74 -6.17 12.36
N GLU A 110 2.24 -7.05 11.51
CA GLU A 110 3.41 -7.87 11.82
C GLU A 110 4.67 -7.02 11.71
N TYR A 111 5.58 -7.19 12.65
CA TYR A 111 6.93 -6.64 12.55
C TYR A 111 7.96 -7.73 12.82
N ARG A 112 9.11 -7.59 12.18
CA ARG A 112 10.30 -8.39 12.43
C ARG A 112 11.49 -7.47 12.58
N VAL A 113 12.24 -7.62 13.66
CA VAL A 113 13.52 -6.93 13.86
C VAL A 113 14.60 -7.99 13.93
N ALA A 114 15.55 -7.94 13.00
CA ALA A 114 16.70 -8.82 12.99
C ALA A 114 17.97 -7.99 13.07
N ASN A 115 18.85 -8.35 13.99
CA ASN A 115 20.23 -7.89 14.03
C ASN A 115 21.18 -9.09 14.12
N ARG A 116 22.49 -8.86 14.21
CA ARG A 116 23.49 -9.94 14.25
C ARG A 116 23.30 -10.95 15.39
N GLN A 117 22.60 -10.59 16.46
CA GLN A 117 22.50 -11.37 17.70
C GLN A 117 21.09 -11.88 17.99
N ARG A 118 20.05 -11.25 17.44
CA ARG A 118 18.65 -11.51 17.77
C ARG A 118 17.74 -11.26 16.58
N SER A 119 16.75 -12.15 16.43
CA SER A 119 15.56 -11.89 15.63
C SER A 119 14.36 -11.86 16.57
N ASP A 120 13.56 -10.81 16.47
CA ASP A 120 12.29 -10.66 17.17
C ASP A 120 11.17 -10.55 16.14
N THR A 121 10.00 -11.11 16.44
CA THR A 121 8.83 -11.04 15.57
C THR A 121 7.60 -10.92 16.45
N GLY A 122 6.70 -10.00 16.10
CA GLY A 122 5.50 -9.77 16.87
C GLY A 122 4.43 -9.05 16.08
N LEU A 123 3.32 -8.78 16.76
CA LEU A 123 2.20 -8.01 16.23
C LEU A 123 2.06 -6.70 17.01
N GLN A 124 1.68 -5.63 16.31
CA GLN A 124 1.40 -4.33 16.90
C GLN A 124 0.09 -3.75 16.37
N PRO A 125 -0.62 -2.93 17.18
CA PRO A 125 -1.88 -2.30 16.78
C PRO A 125 -1.68 -1.05 15.94
N ARG A 126 -0.46 -0.52 15.89
CA ARG A 126 -0.10 0.69 15.13
C ARG A 126 1.20 0.46 14.39
N GLY A 127 1.27 0.98 13.17
CA GLY A 127 2.47 0.94 12.34
C GLY A 127 2.81 2.35 11.84
N ARG A 128 4.07 2.55 11.48
CA ARG A 128 4.52 3.81 10.92
C ARG A 128 5.16 3.54 9.57
N LEU A 129 4.89 4.43 8.63
CA LEU A 129 5.49 4.46 7.32
C LEU A 129 6.20 5.81 7.19
N LEU A 130 7.48 5.77 6.88
CA LEU A 130 8.26 6.98 6.72
C LEU A 130 7.98 7.57 5.34
N VAL A 131 7.70 8.88 5.29
CA VAL A 131 7.43 9.66 4.10
C VAL A 131 8.37 10.87 4.12
N MET A 132 9.28 10.95 3.16
CA MET A 132 10.35 11.95 3.16
C MET A 132 9.83 13.35 2.84
N ASP A 133 8.94 13.44 1.86
CA ASP A 133 8.35 14.71 1.46
C ASP A 133 7.02 14.90 2.21
N PRO A 134 6.93 15.87 3.14
CA PRO A 134 5.70 16.14 3.86
C PRO A 134 4.53 16.49 2.93
N ASP A 135 4.80 17.05 1.75
CA ASP A 135 3.76 17.38 0.77
C ASP A 135 3.11 16.13 0.17
N ASP A 136 3.82 15.00 0.18
CA ASP A 136 3.31 13.70 -0.26
C ASP A 136 2.47 12.98 0.82
N LEU A 137 2.47 13.45 2.08
CA LEU A 137 1.72 12.80 3.17
C LEU A 137 0.22 12.72 2.87
N ARG A 138 -0.39 13.83 2.44
CA ARG A 138 -1.83 13.87 2.17
C ARG A 138 -2.22 13.04 0.94
N PRO A 139 -1.52 13.15 -0.21
CA PRO A 139 -1.73 12.24 -1.34
C PRO A 139 -1.59 10.76 -0.97
N LEU A 140 -0.54 10.39 -0.23
CA LEU A 140 -0.34 9.01 0.22
C LEU A 140 -1.44 8.56 1.19
N GLN A 141 -1.82 9.41 2.15
CA GLN A 141 -2.91 9.11 3.08
C GLN A 141 -4.21 8.80 2.34
N ASN A 142 -4.58 9.62 1.35
CA ASN A 142 -5.78 9.43 0.55
C ASN A 142 -5.71 8.13 -0.26
N ALA A 143 -4.58 7.86 -0.92
CA ALA A 143 -4.38 6.64 -1.69
C ALA A 143 -4.44 5.38 -0.81
N PHE A 144 -3.83 5.40 0.38
CA PHE A 144 -3.93 4.29 1.33
C PHE A 144 -5.35 4.12 1.88
N ALA A 145 -6.11 5.21 2.07
CA ALA A 145 -7.50 5.13 2.51
C ALA A 145 -8.39 4.52 1.43
N GLU A 146 -8.18 4.87 0.17
CA GLU A 146 -8.85 4.25 -0.97
C GLU A 146 -8.50 2.76 -1.08
N LEU A 147 -7.20 2.43 -1.02
CA LEU A 147 -6.75 1.04 -1.09
C LEU A 147 -7.28 0.20 0.08
N HIS A 148 -7.36 0.78 1.29
CA HIS A 148 -8.01 0.15 2.45
C HIS A 148 -9.46 -0.24 2.14
N GLN A 149 -10.25 0.67 1.56
CA GLN A 149 -11.64 0.39 1.19
C GLN A 149 -11.73 -0.71 0.13
N LEU A 150 -10.94 -0.63 -0.93
CA LEU A 150 -10.92 -1.64 -2.00
C LEU A 150 -10.50 -3.03 -1.51
N CYS A 151 -9.60 -3.08 -0.52
CA CYS A 151 -9.18 -4.35 0.10
C CYS A 151 -10.18 -4.91 1.09
N ARG A 152 -10.95 -4.05 1.76
CA ARG A 152 -12.00 -4.45 2.69
C ARG A 152 -13.27 -4.91 1.98
N ASP A 153 -13.66 -4.18 0.95
CA ASP A 153 -14.84 -4.46 0.14
C ASP A 153 -14.48 -4.30 -1.33
N PRO A 154 -14.17 -5.41 -2.03
CA PRO A 154 -13.78 -5.35 -3.44
C PRO A 154 -14.89 -4.84 -4.36
N TYR A 155 -16.14 -4.76 -3.88
CA TYR A 155 -17.28 -4.23 -4.63
C TYR A 155 -17.66 -2.81 -4.20
N ALA A 156 -16.90 -2.17 -3.31
CA ALA A 156 -17.17 -0.82 -2.89
C ALA A 156 -17.16 0.13 -4.10
N PRO A 157 -18.19 0.97 -4.28
CA PRO A 157 -18.17 1.99 -5.32
C PRO A 157 -16.97 2.91 -5.07
N GLN A 158 -16.13 3.06 -6.10
CA GLN A 158 -14.92 3.91 -6.09
C GLN A 158 -15.16 5.20 -5.31
N TRP A 159 -14.46 5.35 -4.19
CA TRP A 159 -14.64 6.46 -3.27
C TRP A 159 -14.33 7.77 -3.99
N ARG A 160 -15.33 8.63 -4.16
CA ARG A 160 -15.07 10.03 -4.46
C ARG A 160 -14.65 10.67 -3.15
N ALA A 161 -13.49 11.30 -3.13
CA ALA A 161 -13.12 12.18 -2.03
C ALA A 161 -14.30 13.12 -1.73
N PRO A 162 -14.66 13.35 -0.46
CA PRO A 162 -15.65 14.36 -0.14
C PRO A 162 -15.15 15.66 -0.77
N PRO A 163 -16.01 16.42 -1.48
CA PRO A 163 -15.62 17.73 -1.95
C PRO A 163 -15.14 18.51 -0.73
N GLU A 164 -13.90 18.98 -0.80
CA GLU A 164 -13.32 19.87 0.20
C GLU A 164 -14.38 20.93 0.53
N SER A 165 -14.78 21.01 1.79
CA SER A 165 -15.84 21.90 2.24
C SER A 165 -15.48 23.33 1.85
N ALA A 166 -16.08 23.84 0.78
CA ALA A 166 -16.01 25.22 0.33
C ALA A 166 -16.76 26.18 1.27
N GLU A 167 -16.67 25.95 2.58
CA GLU A 167 -17.33 26.74 3.61
C GLU A 167 -16.35 26.97 4.77
N ARG A 168 -15.49 27.97 4.61
CA ARG A 168 -15.19 28.96 5.65
C ARG A 168 -14.21 30.03 5.14
N PHE A 169 -14.73 30.92 4.29
CA PHE A 169 -14.26 32.30 4.22
C PHE A 169 -15.48 33.22 4.25
N VAL A 170 -16.11 33.31 5.42
CA VAL A 170 -16.90 34.50 5.75
C VAL A 170 -15.90 35.50 6.33
N LYS A 171 -15.62 36.53 5.54
CA LYS A 171 -14.80 37.68 5.93
C LYS A 171 -15.52 38.42 7.07
N PRO A 172 -14.86 38.76 8.19
CA PRO A 172 -15.47 39.63 9.19
C PRO A 172 -15.58 41.06 8.64
N GLU A 173 -16.65 41.74 9.04
CA GLU A 173 -17.00 43.13 8.72
C GLU A 173 -15.92 44.14 9.14
#